data_AF-A0A7C0UFT3-F1
#
_entry.id   AF-A0A7C0UFT3-F1
#
_cell.length_a   1.000
_cell.length_b   1.000
_cell.length_c   1.000
_cell.angle_alpha   90.00
_cell.angle_beta   90.00
_cell.angle_gamma   90.00
#
_symmetry.space_group_name_H-M   'P 1'
#
loop_
_entity.id
_entity.type
_entity.pdbx_description
1 polymer ?
#
loop_
_entity_poly.entity_id
_entity_poly.type
_entity_poly.pdbx_seq_one_letter_code
_entity_poly.pdbx_strand_id
1 'polypeptide(L)'
;MALTAGLDCGSVSVKIAIIDEKGEVLLTVYRRHKGHPVDAAIELLRKVSSDYPEFMIVFTGSTGKLMARAAGAAHINELVANCTSTKRFYPDVNTIIEMGGEDSKLIILEGNAIKDFSLNSVCAAGTGSFLDQQAERLRLSIEEFSETALRSKNPPRIAGRCSVFAKSDMIHLQQIATPMDDIVAGLCFAVARNFKGSIVRGRPVPLKISFQGGVALNKGMVKAFKE
;
A
#
# COMPACT_ATOMS: atom_id res chain seq x y z
N MET A 1 -15.84 -25.03 -13.65
CA MET A 1 -14.41 -24.66 -13.52
C MET A 1 -14.16 -24.35 -12.07
N ALA A 2 -13.09 -24.85 -11.47
CA ALA A 2 -12.78 -24.53 -10.08
C ALA A 2 -12.23 -23.11 -10.00
N LEU A 3 -12.96 -22.22 -9.33
CA LEU A 3 -12.55 -20.83 -9.12
C LEU A 3 -12.02 -20.64 -7.69
N THR A 4 -11.06 -19.73 -7.53
CA THR A 4 -10.56 -19.33 -6.21
C THR A 4 -10.70 -17.83 -6.02
N ALA A 5 -11.24 -17.43 -4.87
CA ALA A 5 -11.31 -16.06 -4.40
C ALA A 5 -10.23 -15.80 -3.34
N GLY A 6 -9.36 -14.82 -3.60
CA GLY A 6 -8.44 -14.29 -2.60
C GLY A 6 -9.00 -12.98 -2.03
N LEU A 7 -9.26 -12.93 -0.72
CA LEU A 7 -9.73 -11.73 -0.03
C LEU A 7 -8.64 -11.15 0.89
N ASP A 8 -8.11 -9.98 0.54
CA ASP A 8 -7.20 -9.20 1.38
C ASP A 8 -7.99 -8.15 2.18
N CYS A 9 -8.22 -8.44 3.46
CA CYS A 9 -8.83 -7.50 4.40
C CYS A 9 -7.74 -6.79 5.19
N GLY A 10 -7.17 -5.73 4.61
CA GLY A 10 -6.15 -4.89 5.22
C GLY A 10 -6.73 -3.80 6.14
N SER A 11 -5.86 -2.92 6.63
CA SER A 11 -6.19 -1.91 7.66
C SER A 11 -7.02 -0.71 7.20
N VAL A 12 -7.02 -0.39 5.89
CA VAL A 12 -7.78 0.75 5.33
C VAL A 12 -8.74 0.32 4.20
N SER A 13 -8.52 -0.87 3.63
CA SER A 13 -9.24 -1.34 2.44
C SER A 13 -9.34 -2.85 2.40
N VAL A 14 -10.43 -3.33 1.80
CA VAL A 14 -10.65 -4.73 1.43
C VAL A 14 -10.48 -4.87 -0.08
N LYS A 15 -9.82 -5.94 -0.52
CA LYS A 15 -9.65 -6.28 -1.93
C LYS A 15 -10.02 -7.74 -2.16
N ILE A 16 -10.64 -8.03 -3.29
CA ILE A 16 -10.84 -9.41 -3.75
C ILE A 16 -10.25 -9.60 -5.13
N ALA A 17 -9.71 -10.77 -5.38
CA ALA A 17 -9.39 -11.27 -6.71
C ALA A 17 -10.04 -12.63 -6.92
N ILE A 18 -10.61 -12.85 -8.11
CA ILE A 18 -11.08 -14.16 -8.56
C ILE A 18 -10.13 -14.67 -9.63
N ILE A 19 -9.64 -15.89 -9.44
CA ILE A 19 -8.75 -16.57 -10.38
C ILE A 19 -9.32 -17.91 -10.81
N ASP A 20 -8.98 -18.33 -12.03
CA ASP A 20 -9.24 -19.68 -12.52
C ASP A 20 -8.15 -20.68 -12.10
N GLU A 21 -8.29 -21.94 -12.51
CA GLU A 21 -7.33 -23.02 -12.25
C GLU A 21 -5.94 -22.80 -12.87
N LYS A 22 -5.85 -21.96 -13.92
CA LYS A 22 -4.60 -21.57 -14.55
C LYS A 22 -3.97 -20.37 -13.83
N GLY A 23 -4.66 -19.80 -12.84
CA GLY A 23 -4.23 -18.61 -12.12
C GLY A 23 -4.40 -17.32 -12.93
N GLU A 24 -5.24 -17.34 -13.97
CA GLU A 24 -5.62 -16.13 -14.70
C GLU A 24 -6.63 -15.32 -13.87
N VAL A 25 -6.45 -14.00 -13.85
CA VAL A 25 -7.27 -13.10 -13.06
C VAL A 25 -8.54 -12.74 -13.83
N LEU A 26 -9.69 -13.16 -13.30
CA LEU A 26 -11.00 -12.92 -13.91
C LEU A 26 -11.65 -11.62 -13.39
N LEU A 27 -11.43 -11.31 -12.11
CA LEU A 27 -11.99 -10.14 -11.45
C LEU A 27 -11.03 -9.63 -10.38
N THR A 28 -10.93 -8.30 -10.27
CA THR A 28 -10.38 -7.64 -9.09
C THR A 28 -11.29 -6.53 -8.63
N VAL A 29 -11.54 -6.42 -7.33
CA VAL A 29 -12.29 -5.30 -6.75
C VAL A 29 -11.51 -4.75 -5.57
N TYR A 30 -11.32 -3.43 -5.54
CA TYR A 30 -10.72 -2.69 -4.43
C TYR A 30 -11.77 -1.81 -3.77
N ARG A 31 -11.81 -1.78 -2.44
CA ARG A 31 -12.71 -0.91 -1.68
C ARG A 31 -12.10 -0.42 -0.38
N ARG A 32 -12.08 0.90 -0.16
CA ARG A 32 -11.79 1.47 1.18
C ARG A 32 -12.96 1.16 2.12
N HIS A 33 -12.66 0.63 3.31
CA HIS A 33 -13.71 0.23 4.26
C HIS A 33 -14.11 1.33 5.25
N LYS A 34 -13.38 2.46 5.29
CA LYS A 34 -13.71 3.65 6.11
C LYS A 34 -14.03 3.31 7.57
N GLY A 35 -13.22 2.45 8.20
CA GLY A 35 -13.42 2.00 9.59
C GLY A 35 -14.34 0.78 9.76
N HIS A 36 -14.99 0.30 8.71
CA HIS A 36 -15.92 -0.85 8.74
C HIS A 36 -15.43 -2.04 7.90
N PRO A 37 -14.28 -2.67 8.23
CA PRO A 37 -13.64 -3.69 7.39
C PRO A 37 -14.49 -4.94 7.17
N VAL A 38 -15.22 -5.40 8.19
CA VAL A 38 -16.08 -6.59 8.10
C VAL A 38 -17.27 -6.34 7.17
N ASP A 39 -17.97 -5.22 7.34
CA ASP A 39 -19.13 -4.87 6.51
C ASP A 39 -18.72 -4.69 5.05
N ALA A 40 -17.61 -3.99 4.81
CA ALA A 40 -17.07 -3.80 3.46
C ALA A 40 -16.69 -5.14 2.81
N ALA A 41 -16.11 -6.08 3.56
CA ALA A 41 -15.79 -7.42 3.09
C ALA A 41 -17.05 -8.23 2.74
N ILE A 42 -18.06 -8.22 3.60
CA ILE A 42 -19.33 -8.93 3.38
C ILE A 42 -20.04 -8.40 2.14
N GLU A 43 -20.14 -7.08 1.99
CA GLU A 43 -20.78 -6.46 0.83
C GLU A 43 -20.04 -6.79 -0.47
N LEU A 44 -18.71 -6.80 -0.42
CA LEU A 44 -17.88 -7.12 -1.57
C LEU A 44 -17.99 -8.61 -1.95
N LEU A 45 -18.04 -9.51 -0.96
CA LEU A 45 -18.33 -10.93 -1.18
C LEU A 45 -19.72 -11.14 -1.78
N ARG A 46 -20.77 -10.50 -1.25
CA ARG A 46 -22.13 -10.59 -1.81
C ARG A 46 -22.18 -10.17 -3.27
N LYS A 47 -21.50 -9.07 -3.62
CA LYS A 47 -21.43 -8.60 -5.00
C LYS A 47 -20.76 -9.62 -5.91
N VAL A 48 -19.62 -10.17 -5.48
CA VAL A 48 -18.88 -11.16 -6.29
C VAL A 48 -19.64 -12.49 -6.41
N SER A 49 -20.27 -12.95 -5.34
CA SER A 49 -21.08 -14.19 -5.36
C SER A 49 -22.29 -14.10 -6.29
N SER A 50 -22.76 -12.90 -6.64
CA SER A 50 -23.83 -12.74 -7.64
C SER A 50 -23.36 -13.11 -9.06
N ASP A 51 -22.11 -12.81 -9.39
CA ASP A 51 -21.53 -13.08 -10.72
C ASP A 51 -20.78 -14.43 -10.75
N TYR A 52 -20.26 -14.86 -9.60
CA TYR A 52 -19.48 -16.08 -9.40
C TYR A 52 -20.04 -16.88 -8.22
N PRO A 53 -21.07 -17.73 -8.43
CA PRO A 53 -21.78 -18.38 -7.33
C PRO A 53 -20.96 -19.47 -6.61
N GLU A 54 -19.94 -20.03 -7.28
CA GLU A 54 -19.13 -21.12 -6.74
C GLU A 54 -17.62 -20.80 -6.84
N PHE A 55 -16.96 -20.71 -5.69
CA PHE A 55 -15.50 -20.57 -5.58
C PHE A 55 -15.01 -21.07 -4.21
N MET A 56 -13.75 -21.51 -4.15
CA MET A 56 -13.04 -21.63 -2.87
C MET A 56 -12.54 -20.26 -2.42
N ILE A 57 -12.57 -19.96 -1.13
CA ILE A 57 -12.11 -18.68 -0.60
C ILE A 57 -10.90 -18.83 0.32
N VAL A 58 -9.93 -17.92 0.15
CA VAL A 58 -8.75 -17.80 0.99
C VAL A 58 -8.59 -16.34 1.40
N PHE A 59 -8.21 -16.10 2.65
CA PHE A 59 -8.11 -14.77 3.22
C PHE A 59 -6.66 -14.38 3.53
N THR A 60 -6.37 -13.08 3.49
CA THR A 60 -5.14 -12.48 4.00
C THR A 60 -5.42 -11.09 4.61
N GLY A 61 -4.40 -10.42 5.11
CA GLY A 61 -4.53 -9.12 5.77
C GLY A 61 -4.91 -9.23 7.25
N SER A 62 -4.90 -8.08 7.93
CA SER A 62 -5.07 -7.97 9.39
C SER A 62 -6.45 -8.42 9.86
N THR A 63 -7.52 -7.94 9.22
CA THR A 63 -8.90 -8.39 9.51
C THR A 63 -9.22 -9.72 8.84
N GLY A 64 -8.44 -10.15 7.85
CA GLY A 64 -8.66 -11.40 7.12
C GLY A 64 -8.60 -12.63 8.00
N LYS A 65 -7.77 -12.64 9.06
CA LYS A 65 -7.68 -13.76 9.99
C LYS A 65 -8.99 -14.00 10.75
N LEU A 66 -9.65 -12.91 11.17
CA LEU A 66 -10.96 -12.98 11.82
C LEU A 66 -12.01 -13.52 10.84
N MET A 67 -12.03 -13.00 9.61
CA MET A 67 -12.97 -13.42 8.57
C MET A 67 -12.78 -14.88 8.17
N ALA A 68 -11.53 -15.34 8.01
CA ALA A 68 -11.21 -16.72 7.71
C ALA A 68 -11.76 -17.68 8.77
N ARG A 69 -11.58 -17.34 10.05
CA ARG A 69 -12.11 -18.13 11.18
C ARG A 69 -13.63 -18.19 11.15
N ALA A 70 -14.29 -17.06 10.88
CA ALA A 70 -15.75 -17.00 10.79
C ALA A 70 -16.31 -17.80 9.60
N ALA A 71 -15.58 -17.83 8.48
CA ALA A 71 -15.96 -18.54 7.26
C ALA A 71 -15.53 -20.02 7.24
N GLY A 72 -14.77 -20.50 8.23
CA GLY A 72 -14.18 -21.85 8.19
C GLY A 72 -13.17 -22.03 7.06
N ALA A 73 -12.50 -20.96 6.64
CA ALA A 73 -11.63 -20.90 5.47
C ALA A 73 -10.15 -20.71 5.85
N ALA A 74 -9.26 -20.87 4.87
CA ALA A 74 -7.83 -20.69 5.08
C ALA A 74 -7.44 -19.21 5.20
N HIS A 75 -6.48 -18.92 6.07
CA HIS A 75 -5.79 -17.63 6.15
C HIS A 75 -4.32 -17.82 5.77
N ILE A 76 -3.83 -16.98 4.85
CA ILE A 76 -2.44 -16.97 4.40
C ILE A 76 -1.78 -15.68 4.83
N ASN A 77 -0.52 -15.77 5.27
CA ASN A 77 0.28 -14.61 5.65
C ASN A 77 0.49 -13.67 4.45
N GLU A 78 0.32 -12.37 4.66
CA GLU A 78 0.42 -11.35 3.60
C GLU A 78 1.79 -11.31 2.91
N LEU A 79 2.88 -11.58 3.65
CA LEU A 79 4.23 -11.60 3.07
C LEU A 79 4.36 -12.74 2.07
N VAL A 80 3.81 -13.91 2.42
CA VAL A 80 3.79 -15.09 1.55
C VAL A 80 2.89 -14.83 0.34
N ALA A 81 1.72 -14.22 0.54
CA ALA A 81 0.81 -13.86 -0.55
C ALA A 81 1.48 -12.87 -1.53
N ASN A 82 2.14 -11.82 -1.03
CA ASN A 82 2.87 -10.84 -1.84
C ASN A 82 4.07 -11.46 -2.57
N CYS A 83 4.87 -12.29 -1.90
CA CYS A 83 5.98 -13.00 -2.52
C CYS A 83 5.50 -13.91 -3.66
N THR A 84 4.48 -14.73 -3.38
CA THR A 84 3.95 -15.72 -4.33
C THR A 84 3.33 -15.04 -5.55
N SER A 85 2.49 -14.02 -5.34
CA SER A 85 1.87 -13.29 -6.45
C SER A 85 2.91 -12.54 -7.29
N THR A 86 3.86 -11.86 -6.63
CA THR A 86 4.93 -11.13 -7.32
C THR A 86 5.77 -12.07 -8.16
N LYS A 87 6.19 -13.22 -7.63
CA LYS A 87 7.01 -14.18 -8.37
C LYS A 87 6.26 -14.86 -9.51
N ARG A 88 4.94 -15.01 -9.39
CA ARG A 88 4.12 -15.53 -10.48
C ARG A 88 3.99 -14.54 -11.64
N PHE A 89 3.63 -13.29 -11.37
CA PHE A 89 3.39 -12.29 -12.41
C PHE A 89 4.66 -11.60 -12.90
N TYR A 90 5.68 -11.50 -12.04
CA TYR A 90 6.95 -10.83 -12.31
C TYR A 90 8.12 -11.65 -11.72
N PRO A 91 8.49 -12.79 -12.34
CA PRO A 91 9.51 -13.72 -11.82
C PRO A 91 10.86 -13.06 -11.52
N ASP A 92 11.16 -12.03 -12.30
CA ASP A 92 12.37 -11.24 -12.30
C ASP A 92 12.50 -10.25 -11.13
N VAL A 93 11.44 -9.96 -10.38
CA VAL A 93 11.47 -9.02 -9.25
C VAL A 93 12.25 -9.61 -8.08
N ASN A 94 13.17 -8.84 -7.51
CA ASN A 94 13.99 -9.27 -6.37
C ASN A 94 13.69 -8.49 -5.08
N THR A 95 12.95 -7.39 -5.19
CA THR A 95 12.56 -6.56 -4.05
C THR A 95 11.11 -6.15 -4.18
N ILE A 96 10.34 -6.26 -3.10
CA ILE A 96 9.03 -5.64 -2.95
C ILE A 96 9.14 -4.51 -1.93
N ILE A 97 8.72 -3.33 -2.34
CA ILE A 97 8.38 -2.23 -1.43
C ILE A 97 6.85 -2.25 -1.36
N GLU A 98 6.28 -2.48 -0.18
CA GLU A 98 4.84 -2.42 0.02
C GLU A 98 4.53 -1.30 0.99
N MET A 99 3.62 -0.41 0.62
CA MET A 99 3.18 0.69 1.47
C MET A 99 1.66 0.72 1.54
N GLY A 100 1.17 0.26 2.69
CA GLY A 100 -0.24 0.19 3.03
C GLY A 100 -0.71 1.43 3.78
N GLY A 101 -1.90 1.33 4.39
CA GLY A 101 -2.48 2.43 5.17
C GLY A 101 -1.81 2.64 6.52
N GLU A 102 -1.48 1.57 7.22
CA GLU A 102 -0.96 1.62 8.60
C GLU A 102 0.43 1.04 8.77
N ASP A 103 0.95 0.37 7.75
CA ASP A 103 2.30 -0.19 7.76
C ASP A 103 2.98 -0.03 6.41
N SER A 104 4.27 -0.33 6.41
CA SER A 104 5.10 -0.38 5.21
C SER A 104 6.18 -1.43 5.37
N LYS A 105 6.50 -2.10 4.27
CA LYS A 105 7.30 -3.32 4.26
C LYS A 105 8.34 -3.26 3.14
N LEU A 106 9.53 -3.75 3.45
CA LEU A 106 10.54 -4.14 2.48
C LEU A 106 10.63 -5.66 2.52
N ILE A 107 10.53 -6.31 1.36
CA ILE A 107 10.67 -7.76 1.22
C ILE A 107 11.75 -8.01 0.17
N ILE A 108 12.81 -8.71 0.56
CA ILE A 108 13.91 -9.11 -0.33
C ILE A 108 13.69 -10.57 -0.69
N LEU A 109 13.70 -10.85 -1.99
CA LEU A 109 13.41 -12.17 -2.56
C LEU A 109 14.69 -12.85 -3.06
N GLU A 110 14.74 -14.17 -2.93
CA GLU A 110 15.78 -15.02 -3.52
C GLU A 110 15.11 -16.26 -4.13
N GLY A 111 15.23 -16.41 -5.45
CA GLY A 111 14.42 -17.38 -6.18
C GLY A 111 12.93 -17.10 -5.97
N ASN A 112 12.19 -18.09 -5.46
CA ASN A 112 10.76 -18.00 -5.15
C ASN A 112 10.46 -17.83 -3.64
N ALA A 113 11.47 -17.49 -2.85
CA ALA A 113 11.35 -17.39 -1.40
C ALA A 113 11.70 -15.98 -0.88
N ILE A 114 11.23 -15.69 0.33
CA ILE A 114 11.60 -14.48 1.07
C ILE A 114 12.94 -14.73 1.74
N LYS A 115 13.95 -13.93 1.38
CA LYS A 115 15.29 -13.98 1.97
C LYS A 115 15.36 -13.15 3.25
N ASP A 116 14.81 -11.94 3.21
CA ASP A 116 14.79 -11.01 4.33
C ASP A 116 13.57 -10.09 4.20
N PHE A 117 13.12 -9.53 5.31
CA PHE A 117 12.10 -8.51 5.32
C PHE A 117 12.30 -7.51 6.46
N SER A 118 11.70 -6.34 6.31
CA SER A 118 11.62 -5.32 7.35
C SER A 118 10.25 -4.65 7.27
N LEU A 119 9.67 -4.34 8.43
CA LEU A 119 8.35 -3.72 8.52
C LEU A 119 8.37 -2.58 9.54
N ASN A 120 7.57 -1.56 9.27
CA ASN A 120 7.25 -0.50 10.22
C ASN A 120 5.73 -0.48 10.45
N SER A 121 5.31 -0.81 11.67
CA SER A 121 3.91 -0.83 12.10
C SER A 121 3.62 0.08 13.29
N VAL A 122 4.64 0.74 13.86
CA VAL A 122 4.48 1.54 15.09
C VAL A 122 4.32 3.02 14.76
N CYS A 123 4.93 3.50 13.67
CA CYS A 123 4.90 4.92 13.32
C CYS A 123 4.05 5.15 12.07
N ALA A 124 3.01 5.97 12.20
CA ALA A 124 2.21 6.43 11.07
C ALA A 124 3.05 7.23 10.05
N ALA A 125 4.14 7.87 10.48
CA ALA A 125 5.05 8.54 9.56
C ALA A 125 5.69 7.49 8.63
N GLY A 126 5.35 7.57 7.36
CA GLY A 126 5.76 6.56 6.38
C GLY A 126 4.63 5.70 5.82
N THR A 127 3.36 5.95 6.13
CA THR A 127 2.24 5.13 5.64
C THR A 127 1.23 5.93 4.81
N GLY A 128 0.29 5.23 4.17
CA GLY A 128 -0.79 5.85 3.40
C GLY A 128 -1.72 6.73 4.25
N SER A 129 -2.06 6.32 5.48
CA SER A 129 -2.89 7.13 6.38
C SER A 129 -2.24 8.47 6.73
N PHE A 130 -0.90 8.53 6.77
CA PHE A 130 -0.21 9.80 6.94
C PHE A 130 -0.38 10.73 5.74
N LEU A 131 -0.31 10.19 4.51
CA LEU A 131 -0.58 10.97 3.30
C LEU A 131 -2.04 11.43 3.26
N ASP A 132 -3.00 10.57 3.61
CA ASP A 132 -4.43 10.95 3.71
C ASP A 132 -4.62 12.14 4.67
N GLN A 133 -4.02 12.09 5.87
CA GLN A 133 -4.11 13.18 6.84
C GLN A 133 -3.51 14.49 6.33
N GLN A 134 -2.41 14.42 5.56
CA GLN A 134 -1.80 15.62 5.00
C GLN A 134 -2.59 16.17 3.82
N ALA A 135 -3.18 15.30 2.99
CA ALA A 135 -4.07 15.69 1.90
C ALA A 135 -5.31 16.41 2.46
N GLU A 136 -5.98 15.83 3.46
CA GLU A 136 -7.13 16.45 4.13
C GLU A 136 -6.80 17.84 4.68
N ARG A 137 -5.63 17.99 5.33
CA ARG A 137 -5.18 19.28 5.86
C ARG A 137 -4.94 20.33 4.79
N LEU A 138 -4.48 19.91 3.61
CA LEU A 138 -4.33 20.77 2.44
C LEU A 138 -5.65 20.96 1.68
N ARG A 139 -6.74 20.34 2.14
CA ARG A 139 -8.07 20.31 1.50
C ARG A 139 -8.02 19.72 0.09
N LEU A 140 -7.22 18.67 -0.07
CA LEU A 140 -7.10 17.90 -1.30
C LEU A 140 -7.65 16.49 -1.08
N SER A 141 -8.26 15.91 -2.11
CA SER A 141 -8.39 14.46 -2.21
C SER A 141 -7.00 13.81 -2.32
N ILE A 142 -6.89 12.52 -1.99
CA ILE A 142 -5.59 11.82 -2.13
C ILE A 142 -5.16 11.69 -3.60
N GLU A 143 -6.12 11.66 -4.52
CA GLU A 143 -5.91 11.69 -5.96
C GLU A 143 -5.42 13.06 -6.43
N GLU A 144 -6.04 14.15 -5.97
CA GLU A 144 -5.58 15.52 -6.24
C GLU A 144 -4.17 15.75 -5.67
N PHE A 145 -3.90 15.25 -4.46
CA PHE A 145 -2.59 15.28 -3.85
C PHE A 145 -1.55 14.56 -4.73
N SER A 146 -1.89 13.38 -5.26
CA SER A 146 -1.03 12.60 -6.15
C SER A 146 -0.66 13.38 -7.43
N GLU A 147 -1.64 14.01 -8.09
CA GLU A 147 -1.37 14.81 -9.30
C GLU A 147 -0.62 16.11 -8.98
N THR A 148 -0.95 16.75 -7.86
CA THR A 148 -0.33 17.99 -7.39
C THR A 148 1.18 17.83 -7.19
N ALA A 149 1.61 16.69 -6.63
CA ALA A 149 3.02 16.36 -6.45
C ALA A 149 3.84 16.37 -7.75
N LEU A 150 3.22 16.05 -8.89
CA LEU A 150 3.93 15.93 -10.17
C LEU A 150 4.28 17.29 -10.78
N ARG A 151 3.54 18.34 -10.43
CA ARG A 151 3.71 19.70 -10.97
C ARG A 151 4.85 20.48 -10.30
N SER A 152 5.39 19.96 -9.20
CA SER A 152 6.49 20.58 -8.47
C SER A 152 7.73 20.80 -9.34
N LYS A 153 8.37 21.95 -9.15
CA LYS A 153 9.63 22.31 -9.80
C LYS A 153 10.79 22.34 -8.81
N ASN A 154 10.53 22.72 -7.56
CA ASN A 154 11.56 22.87 -6.54
C ASN A 154 11.04 22.40 -5.17
N PRO A 155 10.91 21.08 -4.96
CA PRO A 155 10.35 20.55 -3.73
C PRO A 155 11.26 20.87 -2.53
N PRO A 156 10.77 21.54 -1.47
CA PRO A 156 11.56 21.82 -0.28
C PRO A 156 11.84 20.54 0.50
N ARG A 157 12.85 20.61 1.37
CA ARG A 157 13.13 19.53 2.31
C ARG A 157 12.18 19.60 3.49
N ILE A 158 11.32 18.59 3.63
CA ILE A 158 10.42 18.40 4.76
C ILE A 158 10.94 17.26 5.66
N ALA A 159 10.78 17.40 6.97
CA ALA A 159 11.02 16.36 7.96
C ALA A 159 10.00 15.22 7.79
N GLY A 160 10.47 14.02 7.46
CA GLY A 160 9.60 12.86 7.19
C GLY A 160 9.50 11.82 8.32
N ARG A 161 10.20 12.01 9.43
CA ARG A 161 10.31 11.01 10.52
C ARG A 161 9.12 10.99 11.48
N CYS A 162 8.42 12.12 11.62
CA CYS A 162 7.30 12.28 12.53
C CYS A 162 6.25 13.17 11.88
N SER A 163 4.98 12.76 11.98
CA SER A 163 3.86 13.52 11.41
C SER A 163 3.75 14.93 12.02
N VAL A 164 4.12 15.09 13.29
CA VAL A 164 4.12 16.39 13.99
C VAL A 164 5.14 17.36 13.38
N PHE A 165 6.37 16.90 13.12
CA PHE A 165 7.38 17.76 12.49
C PHE A 165 7.09 18.03 11.02
N ALA A 166 6.65 17.01 10.27
CA ALA A 166 6.20 17.19 8.89
C ALA A 166 5.10 18.26 8.81
N LYS A 167 4.16 18.23 9.75
CA LYS A 167 3.10 19.24 9.86
C LYS A 167 3.66 20.63 10.09
N SER A 168 4.54 20.79 11.07
CA SER A 168 5.14 22.10 11.39
C SER A 168 5.89 22.68 10.20
N ASP A 169 6.69 21.87 9.49
CA ASP A 169 7.41 22.30 8.29
C ASP A 169 6.44 22.74 7.19
N MET A 170 5.39 21.96 6.93
CA MET A 170 4.39 22.31 5.92
C MET A 170 3.66 23.61 6.26
N ILE A 171 3.31 23.85 7.53
CA ILE A 171 2.68 25.12 7.96
C ILE A 171 3.62 26.28 7.72
N HIS A 172 4.89 26.13 8.10
CA HIS A 172 5.90 27.17 7.87
C HIS A 172 6.05 27.49 6.38
N LEU A 173 6.15 26.46 5.53
CA LEU A 173 6.23 26.62 4.08
C LEU A 173 5.01 27.34 3.50
N GLN A 174 3.80 27.06 4.01
CA GLN A 174 2.59 27.81 3.63
C GLN A 174 2.66 29.28 4.05
N GLN A 175 3.19 29.59 5.25
CA GLN A 175 3.31 30.96 5.75
C GLN A 175 4.26 31.82 4.92
N ILE A 176 5.31 31.21 4.35
CA ILE A 176 6.25 31.89 3.46
C ILE A 176 5.84 31.79 1.97
N ALA A 177 4.57 31.45 1.70
CA ALA A 177 3.99 31.37 0.37
C ALA A 177 4.68 30.38 -0.59
N THR A 178 5.21 29.27 -0.07
CA THR A 178 5.73 28.18 -0.91
C THR A 178 4.60 27.57 -1.74
N PRO A 179 4.79 27.34 -3.06
CA PRO A 179 3.77 26.73 -3.89
C PRO A 179 3.29 25.37 -3.34
N MET A 180 1.98 25.14 -3.39
CA MET A 180 1.38 23.91 -2.86
C MET A 180 1.95 22.65 -3.52
N ASP A 181 2.13 22.70 -4.84
CA ASP A 181 2.74 21.63 -5.64
C ASP A 181 4.11 21.21 -5.08
N ASP A 182 4.94 22.20 -4.72
CA ASP A 182 6.26 21.97 -4.14
C ASP A 182 6.16 21.37 -2.73
N ILE A 183 5.29 21.90 -1.86
CA ILE A 183 5.07 21.35 -0.51
C ILE A 183 4.66 19.87 -0.57
N VAL A 184 3.70 19.54 -1.43
CA VAL A 184 3.18 18.18 -1.62
C VAL A 184 4.28 17.24 -2.12
N ALA A 185 5.05 17.65 -3.13
CA ALA A 185 6.18 16.87 -3.61
C ALA A 185 7.26 16.70 -2.53
N GLY A 186 7.62 17.77 -1.81
CA GLY A 186 8.56 17.75 -0.70
C GLY A 186 8.17 16.75 0.39
N LEU A 187 6.87 16.58 0.63
CA LEU A 187 6.32 15.59 1.55
C LEU A 187 6.47 14.17 1.01
N CYS A 188 6.18 13.91 -0.28
CA CYS A 188 6.42 12.61 -0.91
C CYS A 188 7.90 12.19 -0.78
N PHE A 189 8.82 13.11 -1.09
CA PHE A 189 10.25 12.86 -0.90
C PHE A 189 10.62 12.65 0.58
N ALA A 190 9.96 13.35 1.51
CA ALA A 190 10.18 13.14 2.94
C ALA A 190 9.77 11.73 3.39
N VAL A 191 8.63 11.23 2.89
CA VAL A 191 8.13 9.88 3.15
C VAL A 191 9.07 8.82 2.56
N ALA A 192 9.50 8.98 1.31
CA ALA A 192 10.46 8.06 0.67
C ALA A 192 11.81 8.02 1.42
N ARG A 193 12.34 9.20 1.81
CA ARG A 193 13.55 9.29 2.66
C ARG A 193 13.34 8.59 4.01
N ASN A 194 12.17 8.73 4.62
CA ASN A 194 11.86 8.04 5.87
C ASN A 194 11.81 6.52 5.68
N PHE A 195 11.19 6.02 4.61
CA PHE A 195 11.19 4.59 4.27
C PHE A 195 12.63 4.06 4.15
N LYS A 196 13.49 4.77 3.41
CA LYS A 196 14.91 4.41 3.27
C LYS A 196 15.66 4.40 4.61
N GLY A 197 15.43 5.40 5.46
CA GLY A 197 16.10 5.48 6.76
C GLY A 197 15.61 4.48 7.80
N SER A 198 14.29 4.23 7.84
CA SER A 198 13.64 3.48 8.92
C SER A 198 13.37 2.02 8.62
N ILE A 199 13.20 1.65 7.35
CA ILE A 199 12.88 0.28 6.91
C ILE A 199 14.07 -0.33 6.18
N VAL A 200 14.61 0.37 5.17
CA VAL A 200 15.79 -0.14 4.43
C VAL A 200 17.03 -0.19 5.32
N ARG A 201 17.25 0.82 6.17
CA ARG A 201 18.34 0.87 7.18
C ARG A 201 19.74 0.53 6.61
N GLY A 202 20.02 0.97 5.39
CA GLY A 202 21.30 0.71 4.73
C GLY A 202 21.50 -0.72 4.20
N ARG A 203 20.48 -1.59 4.30
CA ARG A 203 20.51 -2.92 3.67
C ARG A 203 20.66 -2.78 2.15
N PRO A 204 21.39 -3.69 1.47
CA PRO A 204 21.38 -3.77 0.02
C PRO A 204 19.95 -3.98 -0.49
N VAL A 205 19.57 -3.23 -1.53
CA VAL A 205 18.28 -3.35 -2.19
C VAL A 205 18.52 -3.87 -3.60
N PRO A 206 18.35 -5.19 -3.85
CA PRO A 206 18.46 -5.75 -5.19
C PRO A 206 17.53 -5.04 -6.17
N LEU A 207 18.05 -4.72 -7.35
CA LEU A 207 17.29 -4.10 -8.44
C LEU A 207 16.20 -5.04 -8.97
N LYS A 208 15.32 -4.49 -9.83
CA LYS A 208 14.02 -5.05 -10.21
C LYS A 208 13.07 -5.03 -9.01
N ILE A 209 12.61 -3.81 -8.71
CA ILE A 209 11.79 -3.49 -7.54
C ILE A 209 10.31 -3.40 -7.97
N SER A 210 9.44 -4.06 -7.23
CA SER A 210 7.99 -3.91 -7.32
C SER A 210 7.50 -3.00 -6.20
N PHE A 211 6.81 -1.91 -6.53
CA PHE A 211 6.18 -1.03 -5.55
C PHE A 211 4.68 -1.34 -5.48
N GLN A 212 4.20 -1.74 -4.30
CA GLN A 212 2.88 -2.30 -4.04
C GLN A 212 2.17 -1.57 -2.89
N GLY A 213 0.89 -1.88 -2.72
CA GLY A 213 0.03 -1.26 -1.71
C GLY A 213 -0.72 -0.04 -2.24
N GLY A 214 -1.60 0.53 -1.42
CA GLY A 214 -2.44 1.67 -1.83
C GLY A 214 -1.62 2.91 -2.17
N VAL A 215 -0.49 3.11 -1.51
CA VAL A 215 0.41 4.25 -1.77
C VAL A 215 1.09 4.16 -3.13
N ALA A 216 1.20 2.97 -3.74
CA ALA A 216 1.75 2.81 -5.08
C ALA A 216 0.89 3.47 -6.17
N LEU A 217 -0.38 3.78 -5.89
CA LEU A 217 -1.25 4.55 -6.77
C LEU A 217 -0.92 6.06 -6.76
N ASN A 218 -0.19 6.53 -5.74
CA ASN A 218 0.22 7.93 -5.63
C ASN A 218 1.45 8.17 -6.51
N LYS A 219 1.25 8.90 -7.62
CA LYS A 219 2.30 9.16 -8.62
C LYS A 219 3.45 10.01 -8.06
N GLY A 220 3.18 10.89 -7.10
CA GLY A 220 4.20 11.63 -6.35
C GLY A 220 5.13 10.70 -5.56
N MET A 221 4.57 9.69 -4.90
CA MET A 221 5.36 8.66 -4.20
C MET A 221 6.15 7.79 -5.17
N VAL A 222 5.56 7.40 -6.30
CA VAL A 222 6.27 6.66 -7.36
C VAL A 222 7.47 7.47 -7.87
N LYS A 223 7.28 8.78 -8.13
CA LYS A 223 8.37 9.69 -8.51
C LYS A 223 9.45 9.75 -7.43
N ALA A 224 9.05 9.93 -6.18
CA ALA A 224 9.96 10.05 -5.04
C ALA A 224 10.79 8.79 -4.74
N PHE A 225 10.34 7.59 -5.13
CA PHE A 225 11.15 6.38 -5.03
C PHE A 225 12.06 6.14 -6.23
N LYS A 226 11.76 6.73 -7.39
CA LYS A 226 12.56 6.60 -8.61
C LYS A 226 13.79 7.53 -8.61
N GLU A 227 13.68 8.67 -7.93
CA GLU A 227 14.73 9.69 -7.78
C GLU A 227 15.52 9.49 -6.46
#